data_AF-A0A0W0XMZ7-F1
#
_entry.id   AF-A0A0W0XMZ7-F1
#
_cell.length_a   1.000
_cell.length_b   1.000
_cell.length_c   1.000
_cell.angle_alpha   90.00
_cell.angle_beta   90.00
_cell.angle_gamma   90.00
#
_symmetry.space_group_name_H-M   'P 1'
#
loop_
_entity.id
_entity.type
_entity.pdbx_description
1 polymer ?
#
loop_
_entity_poly.entity_id
_entity_poly.type
_entity_poly.pdbx_seq_one_letter_code
_entity_poly.pdbx_strand_id
1 'polypeptide(L)'
;MTYYLYIPIPRKKFALDQQEAVNKWVELERQKNKNVILCYQGEKIPPLPARAKVGVWLHGTPGSLPSSTFLGLDSETARHLPSTSSHLRLTHKQKDSVLVPQIADDLVKDGLLQGFSVDSQRSLCIKLFFFDAGAQAGTLASAFCNSLRKYDQYHQGNIRIDYYPGQLSELKAKQSDEPAHKFIRLNQTGEEVRAKTFRHTLYNRKDAAPKLTMSQINDVIRQYNEYKSSRLGGLSGRLGLNTFFSSDASLAAIKSLKNNALSETQRFHEAVQFLKRYPTTHLAKYLRPEVEASQTSNNQLYSAQPALG
;
A
#
# COMPACT_ATOMS: atom_id res chain seq x y z
N MET A 1 7.48 20.35 -0.33
CA MET A 1 7.36 19.06 0.40
C MET A 1 8.60 18.21 0.10
N THR A 2 9.23 17.58 1.10
CA THR A 2 10.46 16.78 0.91
C THR A 2 10.13 15.32 0.70
N TYR A 3 10.68 14.73 -0.37
CA TYR A 3 10.50 13.33 -0.75
C TYR A 3 11.85 12.62 -0.71
N TYR A 4 11.94 11.54 0.03
CA TYR A 4 13.13 10.69 0.07
C TYR A 4 12.92 9.52 -0.89
N LEU A 5 13.80 9.35 -1.88
CA LEU A 5 13.78 8.18 -2.76
C LEU A 5 15.05 7.37 -2.53
N TYR A 6 14.88 6.15 -2.05
CA TYR A 6 15.95 5.18 -1.87
C TYR A 6 16.08 4.27 -3.10
N ILE A 7 17.30 4.19 -3.62
CA ILE A 7 17.71 3.29 -4.70
C ILE A 7 18.49 2.13 -4.07
N PRO A 8 17.96 0.89 -4.10
CA PRO A 8 18.54 -0.27 -3.44
C PRO A 8 19.73 -0.87 -4.21
N ILE A 9 20.51 -0.02 -4.85
CA ILE A 9 21.70 -0.35 -5.65
C ILE A 9 22.74 0.74 -5.38
N PRO A 10 24.03 0.42 -5.23
CA PRO A 10 25.06 1.45 -5.01
C PRO A 10 25.18 2.32 -6.26
N ARG A 11 25.39 3.63 -6.08
CA ARG A 11 25.44 4.60 -7.20
C ARG A 11 26.35 4.17 -8.36
N LYS A 12 27.52 3.59 -8.04
CA LYS A 12 28.51 3.10 -9.02
C LYS A 12 28.05 1.89 -9.85
N LYS A 13 27.07 1.13 -9.36
CA LYS A 13 26.51 -0.07 -10.02
C LYS A 13 25.12 0.17 -10.60
N PHE A 14 24.59 1.38 -10.47
CA PHE A 14 23.24 1.69 -10.93
C PHE A 14 23.26 1.88 -12.45
N ALA A 15 22.48 1.08 -13.18
CA ALA A 15 22.50 1.05 -14.63
C ALA A 15 22.05 2.39 -15.25
N LEU A 16 22.67 2.80 -16.36
CA LEU A 16 22.44 4.10 -17.00
C LEU A 16 20.98 4.32 -17.41
N ASP A 17 20.32 3.28 -17.94
CA ASP A 17 18.90 3.33 -18.31
C ASP A 17 18.00 3.61 -17.09
N GLN A 18 18.33 3.05 -15.94
CA GLN A 18 17.62 3.32 -14.69
C GLN A 18 17.97 4.71 -14.12
N GLN A 19 19.20 5.19 -14.29
CA GLN A 19 19.60 6.54 -13.91
C GLN A 19 18.80 7.60 -14.65
N GLU A 20 18.69 7.48 -15.98
CA GLU A 20 17.90 8.39 -16.80
C GLU A 20 16.43 8.41 -16.38
N ALA A 21 15.85 7.24 -16.13
CA ALA A 21 14.48 7.10 -15.64
C ALA A 21 14.25 7.83 -14.31
N VAL A 22 15.17 7.64 -13.34
CA VAL A 22 15.10 8.30 -12.04
C VAL A 22 15.30 9.81 -12.17
N ASN A 23 16.25 10.28 -12.97
CA ASN A 23 16.49 11.71 -13.16
C ASN A 23 15.28 12.42 -13.75
N LYS A 24 14.68 11.84 -14.80
CA LYS A 24 13.44 12.35 -15.38
C LYS A 24 12.30 12.39 -14.36
N TRP A 25 12.21 11.37 -13.50
CA TRP A 25 11.24 11.34 -12.42
C TRP A 25 11.48 12.45 -11.39
N VAL A 26 12.73 12.68 -10.98
CA VAL A 26 13.13 13.75 -10.08
C VAL A 26 12.75 15.12 -10.64
N GLU A 27 13.03 15.36 -11.93
CA GLU A 27 12.67 16.60 -12.62
C GLU A 27 11.16 16.87 -12.60
N LEU A 28 10.35 15.86 -12.91
CA LEU A 28 8.88 15.97 -12.88
C LEU A 28 8.33 16.25 -11.47
N GLU A 29 8.95 15.70 -10.42
CA GLU A 29 8.54 16.00 -9.04
C GLU A 29 9.02 17.40 -8.60
N ARG A 30 10.19 17.86 -9.07
CA ARG A 30 10.69 19.23 -8.84
C ARG A 30 9.79 20.28 -9.47
N GLN A 31 9.30 20.06 -10.69
CA GLN A 31 8.29 20.91 -11.34
C GLN A 31 7.00 21.06 -10.52
N LYS A 32 6.74 20.12 -9.59
CA LYS A 32 5.59 20.14 -8.67
C LYS A 32 5.97 20.67 -7.28
N ASN A 33 7.05 21.46 -7.18
CA ASN A 33 7.56 22.05 -5.94
C ASN A 33 7.87 21.02 -4.83
N LYS A 34 8.35 19.84 -5.24
CA LYS A 34 8.85 18.83 -4.31
C LYS A 34 10.36 18.76 -4.34
N ASN A 35 10.96 18.82 -3.16
CA ASN A 35 12.38 18.60 -3.00
C ASN A 35 12.63 17.10 -2.90
N VAL A 36 13.37 16.54 -3.86
CA VAL A 36 13.66 15.10 -3.90
C VAL A 36 15.10 14.85 -3.46
N ILE A 37 15.23 14.06 -2.40
CA ILE A 37 16.51 13.60 -1.86
C ILE A 37 16.70 12.15 -2.32
N LEU A 38 17.68 11.95 -3.22
CA LEU A 38 18.11 10.62 -3.65
C LEU A 38 19.07 10.03 -2.62
N CYS A 39 18.80 8.80 -2.19
CA CYS A 39 19.67 8.01 -1.32
C CYS A 39 19.99 6.70 -2.05
N TYR A 40 21.25 6.33 -2.16
CA TYR A 40 21.65 5.04 -2.74
C TYR A 40 22.07 4.06 -1.66
N GLN A 41 22.03 2.76 -1.95
CA GLN A 41 22.47 1.72 -1.03
C GLN A 41 23.90 1.99 -0.53
N GLY A 42 24.06 1.99 0.80
CA GLY A 42 25.32 2.26 1.48
C GLY A 42 25.63 3.74 1.70
N GLU A 43 24.78 4.66 1.23
CA GLU A 43 24.80 6.07 1.59
C GLU A 43 23.88 6.30 2.79
N LYS A 44 24.36 7.02 3.83
CA LYS A 44 23.51 7.34 5.00
C LYS A 44 22.29 8.16 4.57
N ILE A 45 21.10 7.69 4.95
CA ILE A 45 19.85 8.42 4.81
C ILE A 45 19.90 9.64 5.73
N PRO A 46 19.63 10.86 5.23
CA PRO A 46 19.57 12.03 6.08
C PRO A 46 18.51 11.89 7.19
N PRO A 47 18.68 12.57 8.34
CA PRO A 47 17.72 12.50 9.43
C PRO A 47 16.29 12.76 8.95
N LEU A 48 15.43 11.76 9.14
CA LEU A 48 14.04 11.81 8.70
C LEU A 48 13.21 12.68 9.66
N PRO A 49 12.28 13.52 9.14
CA PRO A 49 11.35 14.27 9.98
C PRO A 49 10.40 13.33 10.73
N ALA A 50 9.73 13.85 11.76
CA ALA A 50 8.81 13.06 12.59
C ALA A 50 7.69 12.35 11.78
N ARG A 51 7.29 12.92 10.65
CA ARG A 51 6.34 12.32 9.69
C ARG A 51 7.00 12.24 8.32
N ALA A 52 7.68 11.13 8.05
CA ALA A 52 8.47 10.94 6.84
C ALA A 52 7.77 10.06 5.80
N LYS A 53 8.05 10.34 4.52
CA LYS A 53 7.68 9.47 3.40
C LYS A 53 8.94 9.08 2.65
N VAL A 54 9.20 7.79 2.56
CA VAL A 54 10.36 7.22 1.86
C VAL A 54 9.86 6.33 0.74
N GLY A 55 10.18 6.68 -0.50
CA GLY A 55 10.00 5.81 -1.65
C GLY A 55 11.17 4.85 -1.80
N VAL A 56 10.90 3.63 -2.25
CA VAL A 56 11.91 2.63 -2.61
C VAL A 56 11.72 2.26 -4.07
N TRP A 57 12.75 2.46 -4.87
CA TRP A 57 12.75 2.17 -6.30
C TRP A 57 13.08 0.70 -6.55
N LEU A 58 12.09 -0.14 -6.86
CA LEU A 58 12.25 -1.59 -6.98
C LEU A 58 11.99 -2.04 -8.42
N HIS A 59 13.04 -2.04 -9.24
CA HIS A 59 12.94 -2.41 -10.65
C HIS A 59 13.43 -3.83 -10.89
N GLY A 60 12.65 -4.64 -11.59
CA GLY A 60 13.06 -5.96 -12.06
C GLY A 60 11.94 -6.97 -12.10
N THR A 61 12.20 -8.08 -12.78
CA THR A 61 11.27 -9.20 -12.80
C THR A 61 11.49 -10.09 -11.57
N PRO A 62 10.41 -10.56 -10.95
CA PRO A 62 10.49 -11.44 -9.81
C PRO A 62 11.01 -12.82 -10.25
N GLY A 63 11.76 -13.48 -9.38
CA GLY A 63 12.20 -14.85 -9.63
C GLY A 63 11.05 -15.87 -9.59
N SER A 64 11.35 -17.10 -9.98
CA SER A 64 10.39 -18.21 -9.97
C SER A 64 9.85 -18.49 -8.57
N LEU A 65 8.56 -18.85 -8.50
CA LEU A 65 7.94 -19.35 -7.28
C LEU A 65 8.70 -20.57 -6.74
N PRO A 66 8.74 -20.75 -5.41
CA PRO A 66 9.39 -21.92 -4.83
C PRO A 66 8.64 -23.19 -5.22
N SER A 67 9.33 -24.34 -5.14
CA SER A 67 8.68 -25.65 -5.22
C SER A 67 7.50 -25.73 -4.23
N SER A 68 6.48 -26.51 -4.57
CA SER A 68 5.29 -26.71 -3.73
C SER A 68 5.63 -27.12 -2.30
N THR A 69 6.74 -27.85 -2.11
CA THR A 69 7.29 -28.25 -0.81
C THR A 69 7.59 -27.07 0.12
N PHE A 70 7.89 -25.89 -0.41
CA PHE A 70 8.33 -24.71 0.35
C PHE A 70 7.34 -23.54 0.31
N LEU A 71 6.11 -23.74 -0.20
CA LEU A 71 5.10 -22.69 -0.33
C LEU A 71 4.68 -22.06 1.01
N GLY A 72 4.92 -22.74 2.14
CA GLY A 72 4.63 -22.24 3.49
C GLY A 72 5.84 -21.74 4.27
N LEU A 73 7.04 -21.72 3.67
CA LEU A 73 8.25 -21.31 4.38
C LEU A 73 8.24 -19.79 4.62
N ASP A 74 8.52 -19.38 5.86
CA ASP A 74 8.65 -17.97 6.22
C ASP A 74 9.76 -17.28 5.39
N SER A 75 9.53 -16.03 4.99
CA SER A 75 10.45 -15.31 4.11
C SER A 75 11.82 -15.03 4.73
N GLU A 76 11.90 -14.83 6.05
CA GLU A 76 13.18 -14.64 6.75
C GLU A 76 13.95 -15.95 6.87
N THR A 77 13.29 -17.09 6.92
CA THR A 77 13.98 -18.39 6.80
C THR A 77 14.41 -18.62 5.34
N ALA A 78 13.50 -18.38 4.39
CA ALA A 78 13.70 -18.67 2.99
C ALA A 78 14.86 -17.86 2.37
N ARG A 79 15.06 -16.61 2.79
CA ARG A 79 16.10 -15.69 2.24
C ARG A 79 17.53 -16.19 2.40
N HIS A 80 17.80 -17.08 3.38
CA HIS A 80 19.14 -17.58 3.66
C HIS A 80 19.55 -18.77 2.78
N LEU A 81 18.61 -19.34 2.01
CA LEU A 81 18.86 -20.50 1.16
C LEU A 81 18.58 -20.14 -0.31
N PRO A 82 19.56 -20.31 -1.23
CA PRO A 82 19.36 -20.04 -2.65
C PRO A 82 18.20 -20.84 -3.28
N SER A 83 18.01 -22.10 -2.84
CA SER A 83 16.97 -23.01 -3.33
C SER A 83 15.53 -22.56 -3.03
N THR A 84 15.35 -21.70 -2.02
CA THR A 84 14.02 -21.25 -1.58
C THR A 84 13.81 -19.75 -1.71
N SER A 85 14.83 -18.95 -2.00
CA SER A 85 14.76 -17.48 -2.04
C SER A 85 14.53 -16.86 -3.41
N SER A 86 14.46 -17.66 -4.50
CA SER A 86 14.31 -17.14 -5.87
C SER A 86 13.14 -16.17 -6.01
N HIS A 87 11.98 -16.53 -5.45
CA HIS A 87 10.75 -15.75 -5.48
C HIS A 87 10.80 -14.44 -4.69
N LEU A 88 11.85 -14.24 -3.87
CA LEU A 88 12.09 -13.02 -3.08
C LEU A 88 13.04 -12.04 -3.77
N ARG A 89 13.53 -12.39 -4.97
CA ARG A 89 14.47 -11.60 -5.75
C ARG A 89 13.77 -10.82 -6.85
N LEU A 90 14.29 -9.63 -7.12
CA LEU A 90 14.02 -8.85 -8.32
C LEU A 90 15.27 -8.85 -9.18
N THR A 91 15.13 -9.17 -10.46
CA THR A 91 16.26 -9.22 -11.41
C THR A 91 16.04 -8.23 -12.54
N HIS A 92 16.98 -7.30 -12.72
CA HIS A 92 17.01 -6.41 -13.88
C HIS A 92 17.80 -7.03 -15.02
N LYS A 93 17.16 -7.19 -16.19
CA LYS A 93 17.79 -7.66 -17.45
C LYS A 93 18.76 -8.83 -17.28
N GLN A 94 18.45 -9.79 -16.40
CA GLN A 94 19.23 -11.00 -16.12
C GLN A 94 20.66 -10.79 -15.60
N LYS A 95 21.04 -9.58 -15.17
CA LYS A 95 22.40 -9.28 -14.69
C LYS A 95 22.45 -8.89 -13.22
N ASP A 96 21.54 -8.01 -12.80
CA ASP A 96 21.54 -7.48 -11.44
C ASP A 96 20.34 -8.00 -10.67
N SER A 97 20.61 -8.81 -9.64
CA SER A 97 19.57 -9.38 -8.77
C SER A 97 19.67 -8.80 -7.38
N VAL A 98 18.56 -8.23 -6.88
CA VAL A 98 18.43 -7.75 -5.50
C VAL A 98 17.45 -8.62 -4.73
N LEU A 99 17.79 -8.94 -3.49
CA LEU A 99 16.94 -9.72 -2.59
C LEU A 99 16.10 -8.75 -1.76
N VAL A 100 14.77 -8.78 -1.91
CA VAL A 100 13.89 -7.77 -1.30
C VAL A 100 13.99 -7.71 0.24
N PRO A 101 14.07 -8.83 0.98
CA PRO A 101 14.37 -8.82 2.41
C PRO A 101 15.69 -8.12 2.79
N GLN A 102 16.72 -8.20 1.94
CA GLN A 102 18.01 -7.53 2.18
C GLN A 102 17.89 -6.02 2.05
N ILE A 103 17.00 -5.53 1.18
CA ILE A 103 16.76 -4.09 1.00
C ILE A 103 16.24 -3.46 2.29
N ALA A 104 15.39 -4.16 3.03
CA ALA A 104 14.93 -3.72 4.34
C ALA A 104 16.09 -3.56 5.35
N ASP A 105 17.03 -4.51 5.35
CA ASP A 105 18.20 -4.46 6.22
C ASP A 105 19.14 -3.32 5.87
N ASP A 106 19.39 -3.14 4.57
CA ASP A 106 20.24 -2.07 4.08
C ASP A 106 19.64 -0.70 4.42
N LEU A 107 18.32 -0.53 4.25
CA LEU A 107 17.62 0.68 4.66
C LEU A 107 17.77 0.97 6.16
N VAL A 108 17.63 -0.05 7.01
CA VAL A 108 17.80 0.13 8.47
C VAL A 108 19.24 0.51 8.80
N LYS A 109 20.22 -0.18 8.20
CA LYS A 109 21.65 0.12 8.33
C LYS A 109 21.97 1.54 7.88
N ASP A 110 21.33 2.00 6.82
CA ASP A 110 21.52 3.33 6.25
C ASP A 110 20.73 4.42 7.03
N GLY A 111 19.90 4.06 8.01
CA GLY A 111 19.30 4.99 8.97
C GLY A 111 17.77 5.13 8.89
N LEU A 112 17.04 4.27 8.19
CA LEU A 112 15.59 4.37 7.99
C LEU A 112 14.80 4.48 9.30
N LEU A 113 15.17 3.68 10.30
CA LEU A 113 14.51 3.64 11.62
C LEU A 113 15.23 4.49 12.66
N GLN A 114 16.18 5.34 12.25
CA GLN A 114 16.90 6.21 13.17
C GLN A 114 15.92 7.18 13.84
N GLY A 115 15.92 7.18 15.18
CA GLY A 115 15.07 8.04 16.00
C GLY A 115 13.68 7.47 16.30
N PHE A 116 13.36 6.26 15.86
CA PHE A 116 12.24 5.51 16.42
C PHE A 116 12.63 5.01 17.81
N SER A 117 11.90 5.46 18.81
CA SER A 117 12.02 5.07 20.22
C SER A 117 10.62 4.91 20.83
N VAL A 118 10.52 4.25 21.98
CA VAL A 118 9.25 3.97 22.67
C VAL A 118 8.40 5.24 22.88
N ASP A 119 9.04 6.36 23.19
CA ASP A 119 8.37 7.64 23.44
C ASP A 119 8.15 8.49 22.16
N SER A 120 8.60 8.00 21.01
CA SER A 120 8.57 8.77 19.77
C SER A 120 7.17 8.77 19.14
N GLN A 121 6.62 9.96 18.85
CA GLN A 121 5.41 10.12 18.04
C GLN A 121 5.72 10.07 16.53
N ARG A 122 6.74 9.27 16.14
CA ARG A 122 7.20 9.20 14.76
C ARG A 122 6.28 8.31 13.92
N SER A 123 6.00 8.79 12.72
CA SER A 123 5.26 8.06 11.69
C SER A 123 6.09 7.99 10.42
N LEU A 124 6.19 6.80 9.83
CA LEU A 124 6.89 6.56 8.59
C LEU A 124 5.95 5.90 7.57
N CYS A 125 5.90 6.47 6.38
CA CYS A 125 5.26 5.86 5.23
C CYS A 125 6.33 5.42 4.22
N ILE A 126 6.49 4.10 4.06
CA ILE A 126 7.37 3.49 3.08
C ILE A 126 6.54 3.18 1.84
N LYS A 127 6.98 3.63 0.66
CA LYS A 127 6.31 3.38 -0.61
C LYS A 127 7.19 2.47 -1.48
N LEU A 128 6.76 1.24 -1.67
CA LEU A 128 7.46 0.24 -2.48
C LEU A 128 6.93 0.32 -3.92
N PHE A 129 7.72 0.92 -4.81
CA PHE A 129 7.39 1.01 -6.23
C PHE A 129 8.00 -0.18 -6.96
N PHE A 130 7.20 -1.24 -7.09
CA PHE A 130 7.59 -2.40 -7.88
C PHE A 130 7.35 -2.12 -9.36
N PHE A 131 8.44 -2.02 -10.12
CA PHE A 131 8.41 -1.94 -11.58
C PHE A 131 8.63 -3.36 -12.11
N ASP A 132 7.56 -3.96 -12.63
CA ASP A 132 7.52 -5.29 -13.28
C ASP A 132 7.41 -6.52 -12.36
N ALA A 133 7.05 -6.32 -11.08
CA ALA A 133 6.78 -7.45 -10.16
C ALA A 133 5.42 -8.15 -10.38
N GLY A 134 4.48 -7.48 -11.07
CA GLY A 134 3.13 -8.02 -11.34
C GLY A 134 2.44 -8.56 -10.08
N ALA A 135 1.93 -9.80 -10.16
CA ALA A 135 1.22 -10.46 -9.07
C ALA A 135 2.10 -10.77 -7.84
N GLN A 136 3.42 -10.90 -8.01
CA GLN A 136 4.34 -11.22 -6.91
C GLN A 136 4.69 -10.01 -6.03
N ALA A 137 4.27 -8.79 -6.40
CA ALA A 137 4.49 -7.58 -5.60
C ALA A 137 3.97 -7.72 -4.15
N GLY A 138 2.85 -8.42 -3.95
CA GLY A 138 2.31 -8.67 -2.60
C GLY A 138 3.21 -9.57 -1.75
N THR A 139 3.75 -10.63 -2.35
CA THR A 139 4.70 -11.54 -1.69
C THR A 139 5.99 -10.80 -1.33
N LEU A 140 6.54 -10.02 -2.26
CA LEU A 140 7.75 -9.24 -2.05
C LEU A 140 7.55 -8.15 -0.98
N ALA A 141 6.43 -7.43 -0.99
CA ALA A 141 6.11 -6.44 0.03
C ALA A 141 5.95 -7.07 1.42
N SER A 142 5.35 -8.26 1.48
CA SER A 142 5.23 -9.02 2.73
C SER A 142 6.59 -9.47 3.25
N ALA A 143 7.48 -9.93 2.37
CA ALA A 143 8.84 -10.32 2.73
C ALA A 143 9.70 -9.14 3.20
N PHE A 144 9.58 -7.98 2.53
CA PHE A 144 10.19 -6.73 2.99
C PHE A 144 9.72 -6.35 4.40
N CYS A 145 8.41 -6.42 4.63
CA CYS A 145 7.80 -6.13 5.94
C CYS A 145 8.28 -7.11 7.01
N ASN A 146 8.38 -8.40 6.68
CA ASN A 146 8.84 -9.44 7.60
C ASN A 146 10.29 -9.20 8.04
N SER A 147 11.17 -8.82 7.12
CA SER A 147 12.56 -8.45 7.42
C SER A 147 12.66 -7.28 8.40
N LEU A 148 11.78 -6.28 8.30
CA LEU A 148 11.76 -5.17 9.25
C LEU A 148 11.33 -5.57 10.68
N ARG A 149 10.56 -6.65 10.84
CA ARG A 149 10.00 -7.05 12.15
C ARG A 149 11.05 -7.47 13.18
N LYS A 150 12.25 -7.83 12.74
CA LYS A 150 13.34 -8.23 13.64
C LYS A 150 14.01 -7.06 14.38
N TYR A 151 13.73 -5.82 13.97
CA TYR A 151 14.28 -4.63 14.59
C TYR A 151 13.31 -4.09 15.64
N ASP A 152 13.77 -3.89 16.88
CA ASP A 152 12.91 -3.37 17.96
C ASP A 152 12.29 -2.02 17.61
N GLN A 153 13.04 -1.15 16.92
CA GLN A 153 12.59 0.17 16.47
C GLN A 153 11.36 0.09 15.56
N TYR A 154 11.20 -1.01 14.80
CA TYR A 154 10.03 -1.22 13.95
C TYR A 154 8.73 -1.29 14.76
N HIS A 155 8.78 -1.78 16.00
CA HIS A 155 7.62 -1.90 16.88
C HIS A 155 7.35 -0.62 17.70
N GLN A 156 8.31 0.30 17.73
CA GLN A 156 8.31 1.49 18.59
C GLN A 156 7.64 2.74 17.97
N GLY A 157 7.11 2.67 16.75
CA GLY A 157 6.37 3.79 16.14
C GLY A 157 5.29 3.35 15.15
N ASN A 158 4.75 4.28 14.37
CA ASN A 158 3.72 3.99 13.37
C ASN A 158 4.35 3.84 11.98
N ILE A 159 4.39 2.62 11.45
CA ILE A 159 4.96 2.35 10.13
C ILE A 159 3.87 1.81 9.21
N ARG A 160 3.70 2.52 8.10
CA ARG A 160 2.81 2.17 7.01
C ARG A 160 3.63 1.85 5.77
N ILE A 161 3.40 0.69 5.18
CA ILE A 161 4.04 0.27 3.93
C ILE A 161 2.96 0.24 2.85
N ASP A 162 3.04 1.18 1.91
CA ASP A 162 2.23 1.18 0.70
C ASP A 162 3.02 0.45 -0.40
N TYR A 163 2.41 -0.54 -1.06
CA TYR A 163 2.99 -1.18 -2.25
C TYR A 163 2.04 -1.08 -3.43
N TYR A 164 2.64 -1.00 -4.62
CA TYR A 164 1.96 -0.79 -5.88
C TYR A 164 2.21 -2.00 -6.78
N PRO A 165 1.23 -2.92 -6.92
CA PRO A 165 1.33 -4.08 -7.81
C PRO A 165 1.01 -3.65 -9.24
N GLY A 166 1.99 -3.67 -10.14
CA GLY A 166 1.75 -3.36 -11.54
C GLY A 166 3.00 -3.49 -12.40
N GLN A 167 2.79 -3.57 -13.71
CA GLN A 167 3.82 -3.19 -14.66
C GLN A 167 3.75 -1.66 -14.75
N LEU A 168 4.89 -1.01 -14.57
CA LEU A 168 4.91 0.42 -14.81
C LEU A 168 4.53 0.62 -16.27
N SER A 169 3.65 1.58 -16.55
CA SER A 169 3.58 2.13 -17.90
C SER A 169 5.01 2.47 -18.29
N GLU A 170 5.55 1.82 -19.34
CA GLU A 170 6.89 2.13 -19.84
C GLU A 170 7.02 3.66 -19.86
N LEU A 171 8.20 4.19 -19.50
CA LEU A 171 8.55 5.62 -19.47
C LEU A 171 8.34 6.39 -20.79
N LYS A 172 7.53 5.88 -21.73
CA LYS A 172 7.04 6.55 -22.91
C LYS A 172 6.33 7.81 -22.50
N ALA A 173 7.04 8.90 -22.72
CA ALA A 173 6.74 10.30 -22.44
C ALA A 173 5.43 10.86 -23.04
N LYS A 174 4.48 10.03 -23.47
CA LYS A 174 3.48 10.46 -24.45
C LYS A 174 2.07 10.70 -23.93
N GLN A 175 1.72 10.35 -22.70
CA GLN A 175 0.37 10.67 -22.19
C GLN A 175 0.42 11.25 -20.78
N SER A 176 0.37 12.58 -20.73
CA SER A 176 0.34 13.47 -19.56
C SER A 176 1.70 13.73 -18.88
N ASP A 177 1.91 14.97 -18.43
CA ASP A 177 3.03 15.46 -17.62
C ASP A 177 3.07 14.85 -16.21
N GLU A 178 2.89 13.54 -16.12
CA GLU A 178 2.86 12.80 -14.88
C GLU A 178 3.92 11.68 -14.84
N PRO A 179 4.66 11.56 -13.74
CA PRO A 179 5.71 10.56 -13.60
C PRO A 179 5.16 9.13 -13.51
N ALA A 180 5.86 8.20 -14.17
CA ALA A 180 5.42 6.83 -14.40
C ALA A 180 4.98 6.05 -13.13
N HIS A 181 5.63 6.23 -11.97
CA HIS A 181 5.19 5.63 -10.69
C HIS A 181 3.79 6.00 -10.20
N LYS A 182 3.12 6.98 -10.84
CA LYS A 182 1.74 7.35 -10.54
C LYS A 182 0.72 6.56 -11.34
N PHE A 183 1.16 5.82 -12.35
CA PHE A 183 0.33 5.02 -13.24
C PHE A 183 0.86 3.59 -13.32
N ILE A 184 -0.06 2.67 -13.51
CA ILE A 184 0.26 1.27 -13.79
C ILE A 184 -0.54 0.85 -15.02
N ARG A 185 0.06 0.00 -15.83
CA ARG A 185 -0.62 -0.58 -16.99
C ARG A 185 -1.25 -1.91 -16.58
N LEU A 186 -2.51 -2.11 -16.93
CA LEU A 186 -3.23 -3.35 -16.67
C LEU A 186 -2.85 -4.41 -17.72
N ASN A 187 -2.44 -5.59 -17.27
CA ASN A 187 -1.98 -6.67 -18.17
C ASN A 187 -3.08 -7.15 -19.15
N GLN A 188 -4.35 -7.14 -18.73
CA GLN A 188 -5.45 -7.71 -19.52
C GLN A 188 -6.00 -6.75 -20.56
N THR A 189 -6.08 -5.45 -20.22
CA THR A 189 -6.71 -4.43 -21.07
C THR A 189 -5.70 -3.50 -21.72
N GLY A 190 -4.45 -3.48 -21.23
CA GLY A 190 -3.44 -2.52 -21.63
C GLY A 190 -3.71 -1.08 -21.16
N GLU A 191 -4.79 -0.87 -20.41
CA GLU A 191 -5.24 0.44 -19.90
C GLU A 191 -4.29 0.97 -18.81
N GLU A 192 -4.07 2.28 -18.81
CA GLU A 192 -3.30 2.96 -17.77
C GLU A 192 -4.22 3.50 -16.68
N VAL A 193 -3.95 3.10 -15.44
CA VAL A 193 -4.75 3.51 -14.30
C VAL A 193 -3.84 4.07 -13.22
N ARG A 194 -4.33 5.02 -12.42
CA ARG A 194 -3.57 5.59 -11.30
C ARG A 194 -3.12 4.48 -10.36
N ALA A 195 -1.82 4.42 -10.06
CA ALA A 195 -1.23 3.48 -9.12
C ALA A 195 -1.90 3.52 -7.73
N LYS A 196 -2.38 4.71 -7.31
CA LYS A 196 -3.14 4.87 -6.05
C LYS A 196 -4.37 3.97 -5.99
N THR A 197 -4.98 3.66 -7.14
CA THR A 197 -6.21 2.86 -7.26
C THR A 197 -5.97 1.40 -6.88
N PHE A 198 -4.79 0.89 -7.20
CA PHE A 198 -4.38 -0.50 -6.90
C PHE A 198 -3.41 -0.58 -5.73
N ARG A 199 -3.27 0.50 -4.96
CA ARG A 199 -2.40 0.54 -3.80
C ARG A 199 -2.91 -0.43 -2.74
N HIS A 200 -2.00 -1.23 -2.22
CA HIS A 200 -2.21 -2.03 -1.02
C HIS A 200 -1.36 -1.46 0.11
N THR A 201 -1.81 -1.67 1.34
CA THR A 201 -1.17 -1.11 2.51
C THR A 201 -1.00 -2.17 3.60
N LEU A 202 0.19 -2.25 4.16
CA LEU A 202 0.53 -3.00 5.36
C LEU A 202 0.83 -2.02 6.49
N TYR A 203 0.51 -2.41 7.72
CA TYR A 203 0.81 -1.64 8.93
C TYR A 203 1.61 -2.52 9.87
N ASN A 204 2.59 -1.94 10.57
CA ASN A 204 3.32 -2.65 11.61
C ASN A 204 2.44 -2.96 12.82
N ARG A 205 1.53 -2.04 13.17
CA ARG A 205 0.61 -2.16 14.29
C ARG A 205 -0.85 -2.09 13.85
N LYS A 206 -1.71 -2.85 14.53
CA LYS A 206 -3.15 -2.92 14.22
C LYS A 206 -3.90 -1.62 14.54
N ASP A 207 -3.46 -0.89 15.55
CA ASP A 207 -4.05 0.38 15.99
C ASP A 207 -3.68 1.56 15.10
N ALA A 208 -2.57 1.44 14.36
CA ALA A 208 -2.10 2.41 13.37
C ALA A 208 -2.83 2.30 12.01
N ALA A 209 -3.65 1.27 11.83
CA ALA A 209 -4.48 1.06 10.64
C ALA A 209 -5.81 1.84 10.73
N PRO A 210 -6.48 2.12 9.60
CA PRO A 210 -7.81 2.71 9.60
C PRO A 210 -8.81 1.81 10.33
N LYS A 211 -9.74 2.44 11.03
CA LYS A 211 -10.74 1.79 11.88
C LYS A 211 -12.13 2.15 11.40
N LEU A 212 -13.04 1.21 11.51
CA LEU A 212 -14.46 1.42 11.28
C LEU A 212 -15.23 0.99 12.52
N THR A 213 -15.81 1.97 13.21
CA THR A 213 -16.49 1.76 14.49
C THR A 213 -17.84 1.06 14.29
N MET A 214 -18.38 0.45 15.35
CA MET A 214 -19.73 -0.12 15.29
C MET A 214 -20.80 0.96 15.10
N SER A 215 -20.60 2.16 15.66
CA SER A 215 -21.51 3.29 15.49
C SER A 215 -21.66 3.65 14.01
N GLN A 216 -20.53 3.81 13.30
CA GLN A 216 -20.53 4.10 11.86
C GLN A 216 -21.26 3.03 11.07
N ILE A 217 -21.06 1.74 11.40
CA ILE A 217 -21.79 0.66 10.73
C ILE A 217 -23.28 0.70 11.02
N ASN A 218 -23.70 0.98 12.25
CA ASN A 218 -25.11 1.12 12.57
C ASN A 218 -25.76 2.27 11.78
N ASP A 219 -25.06 3.39 11.61
CA ASP A 219 -25.53 4.50 10.78
C ASP A 219 -25.62 4.13 9.30
N VAL A 220 -24.64 3.43 8.74
CA VAL A 220 -24.69 2.91 7.36
C VAL A 220 -25.91 1.99 7.17
N ILE A 221 -26.16 1.10 8.13
CA ILE A 221 -27.29 0.17 8.08
C ILE A 221 -28.61 0.92 8.21
N ARG A 222 -28.68 1.92 9.09
CA ARG A 222 -29.87 2.78 9.25
C ARG A 222 -30.19 3.49 7.94
N GLN A 223 -29.23 4.19 7.33
CA GLN A 223 -29.40 4.85 6.04
C GLN A 223 -29.82 3.87 4.93
N TYR A 224 -29.23 2.67 4.92
CA TYR A 224 -29.61 1.62 3.97
C TYR A 224 -31.04 1.12 4.20
N ASN A 225 -31.50 0.99 5.44
CA ASN A 225 -32.86 0.59 5.76
C ASN A 225 -33.88 1.69 5.44
N GLU A 226 -33.58 2.96 5.72
CA GLU A 226 -34.39 4.12 5.34
C GLU A 226 -34.58 4.17 3.81
N TYR A 227 -33.51 3.93 3.05
CA TYR A 227 -33.58 3.78 1.60
C TYR A 227 -34.53 2.67 1.15
N LYS A 228 -34.46 1.49 1.79
CA LYS A 228 -35.36 0.37 1.43
C LYS A 228 -36.81 0.69 1.76
N SER A 229 -37.05 1.31 2.92
CA SER A 229 -38.38 1.65 3.41
C SER A 229 -39.04 2.82 2.67
N SER A 230 -38.26 3.67 1.98
CA SER A 230 -38.79 4.76 1.14
C SER A 230 -39.23 4.31 -0.26
N ARG A 231 -38.94 3.07 -0.65
CA ARG A 231 -39.39 2.53 -1.95
C ARG A 231 -40.92 2.44 -2.01
N LEU A 232 -41.46 2.54 -3.23
CA LEU A 232 -42.91 2.56 -3.49
C LEU A 232 -43.62 3.67 -2.68
N GLY A 233 -43.02 4.85 -2.57
CA GLY A 233 -43.60 5.98 -1.83
C GLY A 233 -43.74 5.73 -0.32
N GLY A 234 -42.90 4.87 0.27
CA GLY A 234 -42.98 4.49 1.68
C GLY A 234 -43.79 3.22 1.98
N LEU A 235 -44.45 2.66 0.97
CA LEU A 235 -45.26 1.44 1.12
C LEU A 235 -44.38 0.21 1.36
N SER A 236 -43.14 0.17 0.86
CA SER A 236 -42.25 -0.97 1.10
C SER A 236 -41.95 -1.17 2.59
N GLY A 237 -41.77 -0.10 3.35
CA GLY A 237 -41.61 -0.16 4.80
C GLY A 237 -42.88 -0.62 5.51
N ARG A 238 -44.04 -0.08 5.10
CA ARG A 238 -45.35 -0.43 5.70
C ARG A 238 -45.78 -1.87 5.43
N LEU A 239 -45.44 -2.41 4.27
CA LEU A 239 -45.80 -3.77 3.85
C LEU A 239 -44.69 -4.80 4.13
N GLY A 240 -43.60 -4.41 4.79
CA GLY A 240 -42.50 -5.32 5.11
C GLY A 240 -41.70 -5.82 3.90
N LEU A 241 -41.77 -5.14 2.75
CA LEU A 241 -41.14 -5.53 1.49
C LEU A 241 -39.65 -5.18 1.40
N ASN A 242 -39.00 -4.85 2.52
CA ASN A 242 -37.60 -4.40 2.57
C ASN A 242 -36.61 -5.46 2.03
N THR A 243 -36.94 -6.74 2.15
CA THR A 243 -36.11 -7.84 1.62
C THR A 243 -36.00 -7.82 0.10
N PHE A 244 -37.05 -7.41 -0.63
CA PHE A 244 -37.04 -7.29 -2.09
C PHE A 244 -36.07 -6.21 -2.62
N PHE A 245 -35.66 -5.28 -1.76
CA PHE A 245 -34.70 -4.21 -2.10
C PHE A 245 -33.30 -4.48 -1.54
N SER A 246 -33.04 -5.70 -1.07
CA SER A 246 -31.75 -6.15 -0.57
C SER A 246 -31.14 -7.21 -1.48
N SER A 247 -29.84 -7.09 -1.76
CA SER A 247 -29.10 -8.21 -2.36
C SER A 247 -28.56 -9.11 -1.26
N ASP A 248 -28.43 -10.42 -1.53
CA ASP A 248 -27.83 -11.38 -0.59
C ASP A 248 -26.43 -10.95 -0.15
N ALA A 249 -25.65 -10.40 -1.07
CA ALA A 249 -24.34 -9.83 -0.78
C ALA A 249 -24.42 -8.69 0.26
N SER A 250 -25.42 -7.82 0.16
CA SER A 250 -25.61 -6.72 1.12
C SER A 250 -26.04 -7.25 2.49
N LEU A 251 -26.92 -8.26 2.53
CA LEU A 251 -27.37 -8.88 3.78
C LEU A 251 -26.22 -9.62 4.48
N ALA A 252 -25.43 -10.38 3.72
CA ALA A 252 -24.25 -11.07 4.23
C ALA A 252 -23.20 -10.08 4.76
N ALA A 253 -22.95 -8.99 4.03
CA ALA A 253 -22.03 -7.95 4.47
C ALA A 253 -22.51 -7.27 5.76
N ILE A 254 -23.80 -6.94 5.88
CA ILE A 254 -24.36 -6.38 7.12
C ILE A 254 -24.18 -7.35 8.28
N LYS A 255 -24.49 -8.64 8.09
CA LYS A 255 -24.30 -9.66 9.13
C LYS A 255 -22.85 -9.75 9.59
N SER A 256 -21.90 -9.71 8.64
CA SER A 256 -20.47 -9.74 8.93
C SER A 256 -20.02 -8.49 9.69
N LEU A 257 -20.33 -7.29 9.17
CA LEU A 257 -19.90 -6.01 9.74
C LEU A 257 -20.50 -5.74 11.13
N LYS A 258 -21.72 -6.24 11.41
CA LYS A 258 -22.37 -6.18 12.74
C LYS A 258 -21.80 -7.16 13.76
N ASN A 259 -20.89 -8.05 13.37
CA ASN A 259 -20.31 -9.01 14.31
C ASN A 259 -19.49 -8.27 15.38
N ASN A 260 -19.92 -8.39 16.64
CA ASN A 260 -19.27 -7.77 17.79
C ASN A 260 -17.88 -8.36 18.07
N ALA A 261 -17.58 -9.57 17.57
CA ALA A 261 -16.27 -10.18 17.70
C ALA A 261 -15.22 -9.55 16.77
N LEU A 262 -15.62 -8.79 15.75
CA LEU A 262 -14.68 -8.10 14.87
C LEU A 262 -14.11 -6.84 15.55
N SER A 263 -12.78 -6.73 15.55
CA SER A 263 -12.12 -5.46 15.85
C SER A 263 -12.46 -4.40 14.79
N GLU A 264 -12.32 -3.12 15.13
CA GLU A 264 -12.62 -2.02 14.21
C GLU A 264 -11.75 -2.05 12.95
N THR A 265 -10.49 -2.49 13.07
CA THR A 265 -9.58 -2.67 11.93
C THR A 265 -10.02 -3.82 11.02
N GLN A 266 -10.50 -4.94 11.60
CA GLN A 266 -11.05 -6.05 10.81
C GLN A 266 -12.36 -5.63 10.10
N ARG A 267 -13.24 -4.92 10.81
CA ARG A 267 -14.47 -4.37 10.24
C ARG A 267 -14.19 -3.43 9.07
N PHE A 268 -13.18 -2.57 9.21
CA PHE A 268 -12.70 -1.73 8.11
C PHE A 268 -12.20 -2.57 6.92
N HIS A 269 -11.40 -3.63 7.18
CA HIS A 269 -10.91 -4.51 6.12
C HIS A 269 -12.04 -5.19 5.36
N GLU A 270 -13.03 -5.76 6.08
CA GLU A 270 -14.20 -6.38 5.47
C GLU A 270 -15.01 -5.39 4.63
N ALA A 271 -15.20 -4.17 5.13
CA ALA A 271 -15.89 -3.11 4.39
C ALA A 271 -15.16 -2.79 3.07
N VAL A 272 -13.83 -2.66 3.09
CA VAL A 272 -13.02 -2.46 1.88
C VAL A 272 -13.17 -3.62 0.90
N GLN A 273 -13.14 -4.87 1.36
CA GLN A 273 -13.31 -6.05 0.49
C GLN A 273 -14.69 -6.09 -0.14
N PHE A 274 -15.74 -5.76 0.63
CA PHE A 274 -17.09 -5.65 0.10
C PHE A 274 -17.18 -4.58 -0.99
N LEU A 275 -16.64 -3.39 -0.76
CA LEU A 275 -16.64 -2.29 -1.74
C LEU A 275 -15.88 -2.64 -3.02
N LYS A 276 -14.80 -3.44 -2.92
CA LYS A 276 -14.07 -3.94 -4.10
C LYS A 276 -14.89 -4.94 -4.90
N ARG A 277 -15.58 -5.86 -4.23
CA ARG A 277 -16.34 -6.95 -4.88
C ARG A 277 -17.70 -6.49 -5.41
N TYR A 278 -18.34 -5.54 -4.73
CA TYR A 278 -19.71 -5.10 -5.01
C TYR A 278 -19.85 -3.57 -5.07
N PRO A 279 -19.07 -2.87 -5.92
CA PRO A 279 -18.94 -1.42 -5.90
C PRO A 279 -20.21 -0.65 -6.26
N THR A 280 -21.17 -1.29 -6.94
CA THR A 280 -22.40 -0.67 -7.46
C THR A 280 -23.63 -0.92 -6.59
N THR A 281 -23.51 -1.69 -5.51
CA THR A 281 -24.65 -1.97 -4.61
C THR A 281 -25.12 -0.71 -3.88
N HIS A 282 -26.39 -0.67 -3.50
CA HIS A 282 -26.92 0.44 -2.69
C HIS A 282 -26.25 0.51 -1.31
N LEU A 283 -25.92 -0.63 -0.69
CA LEU A 283 -25.13 -0.64 0.54
C LEU A 283 -23.75 0.03 0.34
N ALA A 284 -23.08 -0.23 -0.79
CA ALA A 284 -21.80 0.40 -1.10
C ALA A 284 -21.87 1.93 -1.19
N LYS A 285 -23.01 2.50 -1.61
CA LYS A 285 -23.21 3.96 -1.66
C LYS A 285 -23.11 4.61 -0.28
N TYR A 286 -23.62 3.94 0.76
CA TYR A 286 -23.59 4.42 2.14
C TYR A 286 -22.31 4.04 2.88
N LEU A 287 -21.74 2.87 2.57
CA LEU A 287 -20.52 2.39 3.22
C LEU A 287 -19.25 3.11 2.74
N ARG A 288 -19.20 3.52 1.46
CA ARG A 288 -18.03 4.16 0.85
C ARG A 288 -17.61 5.46 1.57
N PRO A 289 -18.51 6.41 1.86
CA PRO A 289 -18.15 7.62 2.61
C PRO A 289 -17.46 7.34 3.94
N GLU A 290 -17.95 6.39 4.72
CA GLU A 290 -17.35 6.04 6.02
C GLU A 290 -15.96 5.42 5.87
N VAL A 291 -15.76 4.56 4.87
CA VAL A 291 -14.46 3.98 4.56
C VAL A 291 -13.48 5.06 4.10
N GLU A 292 -13.90 5.98 3.23
CA GLU A 292 -13.07 7.08 2.73
C GLU A 292 -12.70 8.09 3.82
N ALA A 293 -13.65 8.41 4.72
CA ALA A 293 -13.40 9.27 5.88
C ALA A 293 -12.37 8.62 6.82
N SER A 294 -12.53 7.33 7.11
CA SER A 294 -11.61 6.56 7.95
C SER A 294 -10.20 6.48 7.34
N GLN A 295 -10.11 6.31 6.02
CA GLN A 295 -8.84 6.37 5.30
C GLN A 295 -8.21 7.76 5.35
N THR A 296 -9.01 8.81 5.19
CA THR A 296 -8.55 10.20 5.20
C THR A 296 -8.00 10.59 6.56
N SER A 297 -8.71 10.27 7.63
CA SER A 297 -8.26 10.44 9.02
C SER A 297 -6.94 9.70 9.27
N ASN A 298 -6.85 8.43 8.87
CA ASN A 298 -5.62 7.67 9.00
C ASN A 298 -4.46 8.27 8.19
N ASN A 299 -4.71 8.79 6.98
CA ASN A 299 -3.68 9.40 6.14
C ASN A 299 -3.05 10.61 6.83
N GLN A 300 -3.78 11.40 7.62
CA GLN A 300 -3.25 12.57 8.33
C GLN A 300 -2.10 12.22 9.29
N LEU A 301 -2.12 11.02 9.89
CA LEU A 301 -1.03 10.49 10.74
C LEU A 301 0.30 10.38 10.00
N TYR A 302 0.27 10.17 8.68
CA TYR A 302 1.43 9.89 7.84
C TYR A 302 1.72 11.00 6.82
N SER A 303 0.95 12.09 6.79
CA SER A 303 1.00 13.06 5.68
C SER A 303 1.23 14.52 6.04
N ALA A 304 1.20 14.90 7.31
CA ALA A 304 1.59 16.26 7.69
C ALA A 304 3.11 16.42 7.60
N GLN A 305 3.60 16.84 6.44
CA GLN A 305 4.85 17.58 6.40
C GLN A 305 4.45 19.06 6.42
N PRO A 306 5.00 19.89 7.33
CA PRO A 306 4.93 21.33 7.12
C PRO A 306 5.55 21.64 5.76
N ALA A 307 4.94 22.54 4.99
CA ALA A 307 5.65 23.18 3.91
C ALA A 307 6.84 23.89 4.57
N LEU A 308 8.06 23.45 4.28
CA LEU A 308 9.23 24.28 4.55
C LEU A 308 9.05 25.50 3.66
N GLY A 309 8.74 26.63 4.29
CA GLY A 309 8.77 27.96 3.68
C GLY A 309 10.19 28.39 3.39
#